data_AF-A0A844P2Q4-F1
#
_entry.id   AF-A0A844P2Q4-F1
#
_cell.length_a   1.000
_cell.length_b   1.000
_cell.length_c   1.000
_cell.angle_alpha   90.00
_cell.angle_beta   90.00
_cell.angle_gamma   90.00
#
_symmetry.space_group_name_H-M   'P 1'
#
loop_
_entity.id
_entity.type
_entity.pdbx_description
1 polymer ?
#
loop_
_entity_poly.entity_id
_entity_poly.type
_entity_poly.pdbx_seq_one_letter_code
_entity_poly.pdbx_strand_id
1 'polypeptide(L)'
;MLALIYHPIYSQLALPDGHRYPIQKYQRLYQAIQSHYSDEFLEAFKQIVEMAINHHQPDLIIYDAGVDIHFDDELGYLNISTEGLYQRDKFMRNITAQKGIPIACVVGGGYRNNHEDLVEPHLQLIRAFVN
;
A
#
# COMPACT_ATOMS: atom_id res chain seq x y z
N MET A 1 -7.09 14.16 14.29
CA MET A 1 -7.63 13.36 13.17
C MET A 1 -8.82 12.58 13.71
N LEU A 2 -10.00 12.67 13.09
CA LEU A 2 -11.19 11.91 13.53
C LEU A 2 -10.98 10.44 13.17
N ALA A 3 -11.17 9.53 14.13
CA ALA A 3 -11.09 8.09 13.86
C ALA A 3 -12.29 7.65 13.02
N LEU A 4 -12.03 7.00 11.88
CA LEU A 4 -13.07 6.33 11.09
C LEU A 4 -13.32 4.95 11.71
N ILE A 5 -14.51 4.71 12.25
CA ILE A 5 -14.89 3.42 12.82
C ILE A 5 -15.88 2.74 11.88
N TYR A 6 -15.52 1.56 11.38
CA TYR A 6 -16.39 0.71 10.58
C TYR A 6 -16.44 -0.71 11.15
N HIS A 7 -17.63 -1.28 11.20
CA HIS A 7 -17.84 -2.69 11.55
C HIS A 7 -18.74 -3.35 10.49
N PRO A 8 -18.43 -4.56 10.00
CA PRO A 8 -19.20 -5.21 8.94
C PRO A 8 -20.69 -5.40 9.26
N ILE A 9 -21.07 -5.43 10.54
CA ILE A 9 -22.48 -5.50 10.97
C ILE A 9 -23.35 -4.37 10.39
N TYR A 10 -22.76 -3.21 10.07
CA TYR A 10 -23.49 -2.08 9.48
C TYR A 10 -23.92 -2.33 8.02
N SER A 11 -23.33 -3.33 7.35
CA SER A 11 -23.61 -3.67 5.95
C SER A 11 -24.05 -5.12 5.72
N GLN A 12 -23.88 -6.01 6.70
CA GLN A 12 -24.17 -7.45 6.60
C GLN A 12 -25.60 -7.84 7.05
N LEU A 13 -26.51 -6.89 7.23
CA LEU A 13 -27.88 -7.19 7.64
C LEU A 13 -28.67 -7.79 6.47
N ALA A 14 -29.26 -8.97 6.67
CA ALA A 14 -30.22 -9.55 5.73
C ALA A 14 -31.50 -8.71 5.72
N LEU A 15 -31.88 -8.21 4.54
CA LEU A 15 -33.11 -7.45 4.35
C LEU A 15 -34.16 -8.33 3.66
N PRO A 16 -35.46 -8.16 3.95
CA PRO A 16 -36.52 -8.88 3.28
C PRO A 16 -36.51 -8.67 1.75
N ASP A 17 -37.05 -9.63 1.01
CA ASP A 17 -37.18 -9.52 -0.45
C ASP A 17 -37.95 -8.26 -0.86
N GLY A 18 -37.41 -7.52 -1.84
CA GLY A 18 -37.98 -6.26 -2.33
C GLY A 18 -37.68 -5.02 -1.47
N HIS A 19 -36.94 -5.17 -0.37
CA HIS A 19 -36.57 -4.04 0.48
C HIS A 19 -35.58 -3.09 -0.22
N ARG A 20 -35.90 -1.79 -0.26
CA ARG A 20 -35.14 -0.78 -1.05
C ARG A 20 -34.05 -0.04 -0.28
N TYR A 21 -33.82 -0.36 0.99
CA TYR A 21 -32.79 0.32 1.78
C TYR A 21 -31.38 -0.04 1.28
N PRO A 22 -30.57 0.94 0.86
CA PRO A 22 -29.27 0.69 0.23
C PRO A 22 -28.19 0.38 1.28
N ILE A 23 -28.33 -0.72 2.02
CA ILE A 23 -27.45 -1.05 3.15
C ILE A 23 -25.98 -1.22 2.74
N GLN A 24 -25.73 -1.64 1.50
CA GLN A 24 -24.39 -1.75 0.92
C GLN A 24 -23.66 -0.41 0.82
N LYS A 25 -24.36 0.75 0.91
CA LYS A 25 -23.73 2.07 0.83
C LYS A 25 -22.69 2.28 1.93
N TYR A 26 -22.88 1.72 3.12
CA TYR A 26 -21.95 1.90 4.24
C TYR A 26 -20.62 1.20 3.97
N GLN A 27 -20.68 -0.04 3.48
CA GLN A 27 -19.49 -0.78 3.03
C GLN A 27 -18.80 -0.07 1.87
N ARG A 28 -19.56 0.41 0.87
CA ARG A 28 -19.00 1.12 -0.28
C ARG A 28 -18.36 2.45 0.09
N LEU A 29 -18.93 3.20 1.03
CA LEU A 29 -18.33 4.44 1.55
C LEU A 29 -17.05 4.16 2.32
N TYR A 30 -17.04 3.13 3.17
CA TYR A 30 -15.83 2.69 3.86
C TYR A 30 -14.74 2.31 2.86
N GLN A 31 -15.07 1.49 1.85
CA GLN A 31 -14.15 1.10 0.78
C GLN A 31 -13.64 2.30 -0.03
N ALA A 32 -14.51 3.26 -0.35
CA ALA A 32 -14.13 4.47 -1.09
C ALA A 32 -13.17 5.36 -0.30
N ILE A 33 -13.44 5.55 1.00
CA ILE A 33 -12.55 6.29 1.89
C ILE A 33 -11.21 5.56 2.04
N GLN A 34 -11.24 4.24 2.22
CA GLN A 34 -10.05 3.40 2.24
C GLN A 34 -9.24 3.59 0.94
N SER A 35 -9.89 3.57 -0.23
CA SER A 35 -9.20 3.73 -1.52
C SER A 35 -8.55 5.10 -1.73
N HIS A 36 -8.97 6.15 -1.04
CA HIS A 36 -8.29 7.45 -1.12
C HIS A 36 -6.95 7.46 -0.35
N TYR A 37 -6.83 6.67 0.71
CA TYR A 37 -5.57 6.57 1.46
C TYR A 37 -4.43 5.97 0.63
N SER A 38 -4.71 5.24 -0.46
CA SER A 38 -3.65 4.67 -1.29
C SER A 38 -2.86 5.71 -2.08
N ASP A 39 -3.57 6.66 -2.68
CA ASP A 39 -2.95 7.70 -3.50
C ASP A 39 -2.22 8.72 -2.63
N GLU A 40 -2.81 9.06 -1.47
CA GLU A 40 -2.21 9.96 -0.49
C GLU A 40 -0.89 9.39 0.07
N PHE A 41 -0.86 8.08 0.37
CA PHE A 41 0.35 7.42 0.84
C PHE A 41 1.47 7.49 -0.20
N LEU A 42 1.19 7.13 -1.46
CA LEU A 42 2.21 7.12 -2.50
C LEU A 42 2.75 8.52 -2.77
N GLU A 43 1.90 9.54 -2.76
CA GLU A 43 2.32 10.91 -2.95
C GLU A 43 3.21 11.39 -1.79
N ALA A 44 2.79 11.15 -0.54
CA ALA A 44 3.60 11.48 0.64
C ALA A 44 4.95 10.74 0.64
N PHE A 45 4.96 9.46 0.29
CA PHE A 45 6.17 8.65 0.18
C PHE A 45 7.16 9.25 -0.83
N LYS A 46 6.69 9.60 -2.03
CA LYS A 46 7.54 10.21 -3.08
C LYS A 46 8.18 11.52 -2.61
N GLN A 47 7.37 12.41 -2.01
CA GLN A 47 7.84 13.70 -1.51
C GLN A 47 8.91 13.54 -0.43
N ILE A 48 8.72 12.60 0.51
CA ILE A 48 9.68 12.34 1.59
C ILE A 48 10.98 11.77 1.03
N VAL A 49 10.91 10.81 0.10
CA VAL A 49 12.11 10.23 -0.53
C VAL A 49 12.88 11.27 -1.32
N GLU A 50 12.21 12.08 -2.15
CA GLU A 50 12.84 13.16 -2.90
C GLU A 50 13.53 14.17 -1.97
N MET A 51 12.84 14.58 -0.91
CA MET A 51 13.39 15.47 0.11
C MET A 51 14.62 14.85 0.77
N ALA A 52 14.55 13.58 1.19
CA ALA A 52 15.66 12.89 1.86
C ALA A 52 16.88 12.76 0.95
N ILE A 53 16.70 12.36 -0.31
CA ILE A 53 17.78 12.27 -1.30
C ILE A 53 18.42 13.63 -1.55
N ASN A 54 17.62 14.68 -1.76
CA ASN A 54 18.15 16.01 -2.05
C ASN A 54 18.88 16.63 -0.85
N HIS A 55 18.42 16.34 0.38
CA HIS A 55 19.03 16.86 1.60
C HIS A 55 20.30 16.11 1.99
N HIS A 56 20.28 14.77 1.95
CA HIS A 56 21.38 13.95 2.44
C HIS A 56 22.40 13.55 1.36
N GLN A 57 22.04 13.60 0.08
CA GLN A 57 22.90 13.23 -1.05
C GLN A 57 23.64 11.89 -0.82
N PRO A 58 22.90 10.78 -0.55
CA PRO A 58 23.53 9.54 -0.14
C PRO A 58 24.32 8.88 -1.28
N ASP A 59 25.44 8.24 -0.92
CA ASP A 59 26.25 7.44 -1.85
C ASP A 59 25.64 6.04 -2.13
N LEU A 60 24.74 5.57 -1.27
CA LEU A 60 24.06 4.28 -1.36
C LEU A 60 22.71 4.35 -0.64
N ILE A 61 21.70 3.66 -1.18
CA ILE A 61 20.42 3.43 -0.51
C ILE A 61 20.24 1.94 -0.22
N ILE A 62 19.89 1.61 1.04
CA ILE A 62 19.36 0.30 1.40
C ILE A 62 17.84 0.44 1.50
N TYR A 63 17.12 -0.29 0.66
CA TYR A 63 15.67 -0.21 0.57
C TYR A 63 15.04 -1.48 1.13
N ASP A 64 14.47 -1.36 2.33
CA ASP A 64 13.72 -2.40 3.00
C ASP A 64 12.26 -2.37 2.53
N ALA A 65 11.93 -3.26 1.60
CA ALA A 65 10.66 -3.25 0.87
C ALA A 65 9.60 -4.10 1.59
N GLY A 66 9.10 -3.60 2.72
CA GLY A 66 7.96 -4.20 3.42
C GLY A 66 6.67 -4.13 2.60
N VAL A 67 5.80 -5.13 2.72
CA VAL A 67 4.47 -5.20 2.11
C VAL A 67 3.35 -5.17 3.13
N ASP A 68 3.69 -4.94 4.40
CA ASP A 68 2.74 -4.79 5.51
C ASP A 68 1.78 -3.59 5.33
N ILE A 69 2.10 -2.67 4.42
CA ILE A 69 1.20 -1.59 4.01
C ILE A 69 0.03 -2.04 3.10
N HIS A 70 0.00 -3.31 2.68
CA HIS A 70 -1.00 -3.85 1.76
C HIS A 70 -2.39 -3.97 2.43
N PHE A 71 -3.47 -3.74 1.67
CA PHE A 71 -4.84 -3.69 2.21
C PHE A 71 -5.32 -4.96 2.92
N ASP A 72 -4.85 -6.13 2.50
CA ASP A 72 -5.17 -7.38 3.16
C ASP A 72 -4.14 -7.79 4.24
N ASP A 73 -3.11 -7.00 4.54
CA ASP A 73 -2.15 -7.29 5.62
C ASP A 73 -2.82 -7.30 7.00
N GLU A 74 -2.42 -8.25 7.85
CA GLU A 74 -3.08 -8.47 9.15
C GLU A 74 -2.58 -7.54 10.27
N LEU A 75 -1.44 -6.86 10.09
CA LEU A 75 -0.81 -6.02 11.12
C LEU A 75 -0.62 -4.54 10.72
N GLY A 76 -0.45 -4.23 9.43
CA GLY A 76 -0.09 -2.86 9.03
C GLY A 76 -1.25 -1.88 8.87
N TYR A 77 -2.48 -2.35 8.64
CA TYR A 77 -3.72 -1.55 8.59
C TYR A 77 -3.71 -0.34 7.65
N LEU A 78 -2.88 -0.37 6.60
CA LEU A 78 -2.91 0.58 5.49
C LEU A 78 -3.66 -0.01 4.31
N ASN A 79 -4.05 0.83 3.35
CA ASN A 79 -4.89 0.41 2.22
C ASN A 79 -4.17 0.52 0.87
N ILE A 80 -2.98 -0.08 0.76
CA ILE A 80 -2.22 -0.10 -0.50
C ILE A 80 -2.52 -1.36 -1.30
N SER A 81 -2.86 -1.21 -2.57
CA SER A 81 -3.06 -2.35 -3.48
C SER A 81 -1.73 -2.97 -3.91
N THR A 82 -1.77 -4.18 -4.46
CA THR A 82 -0.62 -4.79 -5.15
C THR A 82 -0.02 -3.86 -6.22
N GLU A 83 -0.86 -3.18 -6.99
CA GLU A 83 -0.40 -2.19 -7.95
C GLU A 83 0.25 -0.99 -7.26
N GLY A 84 -0.27 -0.54 -6.12
CA GLY A 84 0.34 0.51 -5.32
C GLY A 84 1.75 0.14 -4.82
N LEU A 85 1.95 -1.11 -4.37
CA LEU A 85 3.29 -1.62 -4.03
C LEU A 85 4.23 -1.56 -5.24
N TYR A 86 3.77 -2.02 -6.40
CA TYR A 86 4.55 -1.95 -7.64
C TYR A 86 4.92 -0.51 -8.00
N GLN A 87 3.98 0.44 -7.90
CA GLN A 87 4.23 1.86 -8.18
C GLN A 87 5.24 2.48 -7.20
N ARG A 88 5.17 2.13 -5.91
CA ARG A 88 6.17 2.54 -4.90
C ARG A 88 7.56 2.05 -5.26
N ASP A 89 7.70 0.76 -5.56
CA ASP A 89 9.00 0.14 -5.84
C ASP A 89 9.58 0.62 -7.18
N LYS A 90 8.73 0.79 -8.20
CA LYS A 90 9.09 1.37 -9.49
C LYS A 90 9.57 2.82 -9.35
N PHE A 91 8.94 3.61 -8.47
CA PHE A 91 9.38 4.96 -8.17
C PHE A 91 10.80 4.94 -7.57
N MET A 92 11.06 4.08 -6.58
CA MET A 92 12.40 3.93 -5.99
C MET A 92 13.46 3.61 -7.06
N ARG A 93 13.20 2.62 -7.92
CA ARG A 93 14.12 2.29 -9.03
C ARG A 93 14.38 3.50 -9.93
N ASN A 94 13.34 4.23 -10.30
CA ASN A 94 13.45 5.34 -11.25
C ASN A 94 14.23 6.50 -10.66
N ILE A 95 13.94 6.90 -9.42
CA ILE A 95 14.61 8.04 -8.79
C ILE A 95 16.09 7.74 -8.50
N THR A 96 16.42 6.54 -8.05
CA THR A 96 17.82 6.18 -7.82
C THR A 96 18.60 6.07 -9.12
N ALA A 97 18.01 5.51 -10.18
CA ALA A 97 18.62 5.50 -11.51
C ALA A 97 18.82 6.93 -12.06
N GLN A 98 17.82 7.80 -11.93
CA GLN A 98 17.90 9.19 -12.37
C GLN A 98 19.01 9.97 -11.63
N LYS A 99 19.17 9.70 -10.34
CA LYS A 99 20.18 10.37 -9.50
C LYS A 99 21.56 9.69 -9.56
N GLY A 100 21.67 8.54 -10.22
CA GLY A 100 22.90 7.75 -10.27
C GLY A 100 23.30 7.15 -8.92
N ILE A 101 22.34 6.91 -8.02
CA ILE A 101 22.59 6.39 -6.67
C ILE A 101 22.42 4.87 -6.70
N PRO A 102 23.44 4.08 -6.33
CA PRO A 102 23.30 2.65 -6.12
C PRO A 102 22.23 2.33 -5.08
N ILE A 103 21.46 1.27 -5.32
CA ILE A 103 20.41 0.81 -4.40
C ILE A 103 20.50 -0.70 -4.21
N ALA A 104 20.46 -1.14 -2.95
CA ALA A 104 20.34 -2.53 -2.56
C ALA A 104 18.95 -2.75 -1.94
N CYS A 105 18.16 -3.65 -2.53
CA CYS A 105 16.82 -3.94 -2.05
C CYS A 105 16.81 -5.22 -1.21
N VAL A 106 16.07 -5.19 -0.10
CA VAL A 106 15.80 -6.36 0.73
C VAL A 106 14.30 -6.51 0.93
N VAL A 107 13.85 -7.74 1.11
CA VAL A 107 12.45 -8.04 1.43
C VAL A 107 12.20 -7.70 2.90
N GLY A 108 11.19 -6.87 3.14
CA GLY A 108 10.82 -6.43 4.49
C GLY A 108 9.66 -7.21 5.10
N GLY A 109 8.92 -6.54 6.01
CA GLY A 109 7.74 -7.09 6.68
C GLY A 109 6.57 -7.42 5.74
N GLY A 110 5.58 -8.12 6.27
CA GLY A 110 4.40 -8.64 5.56
C GLY A 110 3.82 -9.83 6.34
N TYR A 111 2.55 -9.75 6.71
CA TYR A 111 1.97 -10.61 7.74
C TYR A 111 0.60 -11.16 7.31
N ARG A 112 0.57 -12.47 7.09
CA ARG A 112 -0.61 -13.27 6.72
C ARG A 112 -0.60 -14.61 7.42
N ASN A 113 -1.76 -15.09 7.83
CA ASN A 113 -1.91 -16.46 8.32
C ASN A 113 -1.57 -17.51 7.24
N ASN A 114 -1.93 -17.24 5.98
CA ASN A 114 -1.49 -18.03 4.84
C ASN A 114 -0.29 -17.36 4.15
N HIS A 115 0.90 -17.92 4.36
CA HIS A 115 2.13 -17.35 3.82
C HIS A 115 2.20 -17.34 2.28
N GLU A 116 1.47 -18.21 1.58
CA GLU A 116 1.43 -18.19 0.10
C GLU A 116 0.90 -16.86 -0.44
N ASP A 117 0.01 -16.19 0.31
CA ASP A 117 -0.59 -14.91 -0.07
C ASP A 117 0.42 -13.75 -0.04
N LEU A 118 1.61 -13.94 0.58
CA LEU A 118 2.69 -12.95 0.61
C LEU A 118 3.54 -12.95 -0.67
N VAL A 119 3.47 -14.01 -1.48
CA VAL A 119 4.33 -14.14 -2.67
C VAL A 119 4.07 -13.04 -3.67
N GLU A 120 2.80 -12.80 -4.03
CA GLU A 120 2.45 -11.80 -5.04
C GLU A 120 2.77 -10.36 -4.62
N PRO A 121 2.47 -9.91 -3.38
CA PRO A 121 2.94 -8.61 -2.89
C PRO A 121 4.46 -8.43 -2.95
N HIS A 122 5.25 -9.40 -2.48
CA HIS A 122 6.72 -9.29 -2.50
C HIS A 122 7.31 -9.37 -3.91
N LEU A 123 6.65 -10.08 -4.83
CA LEU A 123 7.10 -10.19 -6.21
C LEU A 123 7.08 -8.85 -6.95
N GLN A 124 6.31 -7.85 -6.48
CA GLN A 124 6.27 -6.52 -7.09
C GLN A 124 7.62 -5.82 -7.04
N LEU A 125 8.40 -6.00 -5.96
CA LEU A 125 9.76 -5.47 -5.84
C LEU A 125 10.65 -5.98 -6.97
N ILE A 126 10.63 -7.30 -7.18
CA ILE A 126 11.44 -7.95 -8.22
C ILE A 126 10.98 -7.46 -9.59
N ARG A 127 9.67 -7.44 -9.85
CA ARG A 127 9.09 -6.96 -11.11
C ARG A 127 9.44 -5.50 -11.40
N ALA A 128 9.53 -4.67 -10.38
CA ALA A 128 9.91 -3.27 -10.54
C ALA A 128 11.38 -3.14 -10.96
N PHE A 129 12.30 -3.88 -10.33
CA PHE A 129 13.75 -3.70 -10.51
C PHE A 129 14.39 -4.55 -11.62
N VAL A 130 13.76 -5.65 -12.03
CA VAL A 130 14.34 -6.58 -13.02
C VAL A 130 13.82 -6.33 -14.46
N ASN A 131 12.71 -5.61 -14.61
CA ASN A 131 12.17 -5.19 -15.92
C ASN A 131 12.46 -3.72 -16.22
#